data_AF-A0A7D9JQR8-F1
#
_entry.id   AF-A0A7D9JQR8-F1
#
_cell.length_a   1.000
_cell.length_b   1.000
_cell.length_c   1.000
_cell.angle_alpha   90.00
_cell.angle_beta   90.00
_cell.angle_gamma   90.00
#
_symmetry.space_group_name_H-M   'P 1'
#
loop_
_entity.id
_entity.type
_entity.pdbx_description
1 polymer ?
#
loop_
_entity_poly.entity_id
_entity_poly.type
_entity_poly.pdbx_seq_one_letter_code
_entity_poly.pdbx_strand_id
1 'polypeptide(L)'
;MVSDEYEQLSGEALEAARICANKYMVKNVGKDSFHIRIRLHPFHVLRINKMLSCAGADRLQTGMRGAFGKPLGTVARVNIGQTILSIRSKPQHQAACIEAFRRAKMKFPGRQKIFISKKWGFTKFSKADYEKGRADGSILPYGVHAQYIPNHGPLAAWKKRVAA
;
A
#
# COMPACT_ATOMS: atom_id res chain seq x y z
N MET A 1 5.09 5.38 -2.59
CA MET A 1 6.04 4.53 -3.32
C MET A 1 5.30 3.75 -4.39
N VAL A 2 5.82 3.75 -5.60
CA VAL A 2 5.18 3.17 -6.80
C VAL A 2 6.18 2.22 -7.47
N SER A 3 5.70 1.08 -7.97
CA SER A 3 6.52 0.16 -8.75
C SER A 3 6.78 0.69 -10.16
N ASP A 4 8.00 0.55 -10.66
CA ASP A 4 8.39 0.84 -12.05
C ASP A 4 8.54 -0.45 -12.87
N GLU A 5 8.24 -1.61 -12.27
CA GLU A 5 8.41 -2.94 -12.87
C GLU A 5 7.15 -3.79 -12.71
N TYR A 6 7.02 -4.80 -13.60
CA TYR A 6 5.99 -5.84 -13.55
C TYR A 6 6.56 -7.06 -12.83
N GLU A 7 6.16 -7.28 -11.58
CA GLU A 7 6.81 -8.25 -10.70
C GLU A 7 5.85 -8.81 -9.63
N GLN A 8 6.35 -9.73 -8.81
CA GLN A 8 5.64 -10.30 -7.67
C GLN A 8 6.39 -9.97 -6.38
N LEU A 9 5.70 -9.34 -5.42
CA LEU A 9 6.27 -8.97 -4.13
C LEU A 9 5.74 -9.91 -3.05
N SER A 10 6.61 -10.52 -2.27
CA SER A 10 6.19 -11.45 -1.21
C SER A 10 5.50 -10.75 -0.04
N GLY A 11 4.62 -11.47 0.65
CA GLY A 11 3.98 -10.98 1.87
C GLY A 11 4.99 -10.59 2.95
N GLU A 12 6.10 -11.34 3.05
CA GLU A 12 7.20 -11.09 3.96
C GLU A 12 7.96 -9.80 3.60
N ALA A 13 8.20 -9.55 2.31
CA ALA A 13 8.82 -8.32 1.85
C ALA A 13 7.93 -7.09 2.14
N LEU A 14 6.61 -7.22 1.95
CA LEU A 14 5.64 -6.18 2.29
C LEU A 14 5.68 -5.86 3.79
N GLU A 15 5.75 -6.87 4.65
CA GLU A 15 5.81 -6.67 6.10
C GLU A 15 7.16 -6.09 6.55
N ALA A 16 8.28 -6.57 5.99
CA ALA A 16 9.60 -6.03 6.26
C ALA A 16 9.69 -4.54 5.87
N ALA A 17 9.13 -4.16 4.72
CA ALA A 17 9.06 -2.78 4.27
C ALA A 17 8.19 -1.91 5.20
N ARG A 18 7.05 -2.44 5.65
CA ARG A 18 6.14 -1.76 6.60
C ARG A 18 6.84 -1.49 7.92
N ILE A 19 7.48 -2.50 8.52
CA ILE A 19 8.24 -2.37 9.77
C ILE A 19 9.35 -1.34 9.61
N CYS A 20 10.11 -1.41 8.51
CA CYS A 20 11.23 -0.51 8.25
C CYS A 20 10.78 0.96 8.16
N ALA A 21 9.73 1.24 7.36
CA ALA A 21 9.17 2.58 7.23
C ALA A 21 8.59 3.08 8.55
N ASN A 22 7.79 2.26 9.23
CA ASN A 22 7.14 2.63 10.48
C ASN A 22 8.15 2.94 11.58
N LYS A 23 9.16 2.08 11.77
CA LYS A 23 10.19 2.28 12.81
C LYS A 23 10.96 3.58 12.60
N TYR A 24 11.29 3.93 11.36
CA TYR A 24 11.95 5.19 11.06
C TYR A 24 11.04 6.40 11.33
N MET A 25 9.78 6.33 10.92
CA MET A 25 8.82 7.41 11.11
C MET A 25 8.49 7.65 12.59
N VAL A 26 8.25 6.59 13.38
CA VAL A 26 8.01 6.72 14.83
C VAL A 26 9.18 7.42 15.52
N LYS A 27 10.42 7.07 15.17
CA LYS A 27 11.61 7.66 15.79
C LYS A 27 11.82 9.15 15.45
N ASN A 28 11.58 9.56 14.21
CA ASN A 28 11.95 10.90 13.73
C ASN A 28 10.78 11.90 13.68
N VAL A 29 9.54 11.40 13.63
CA VAL A 29 8.34 12.22 13.41
C VAL A 29 7.33 12.07 14.56
N GLY A 30 7.41 10.97 15.31
CA GLY A 30 6.47 10.65 16.39
C GLY A 30 5.32 9.76 15.91
N LYS A 31 4.81 8.92 16.81
CA LYS A 31 3.86 7.84 16.52
C LYS A 31 2.56 8.31 15.85
N ASP A 32 2.03 9.45 16.27
CA ASP A 32 0.70 9.93 15.86
C ASP A 32 0.74 10.99 14.75
N SER A 33 1.94 11.32 14.27
CA SER A 33 2.18 12.39 13.29
C SER A 33 2.03 11.94 11.82
N PHE A 34 1.79 10.65 11.58
CA PHE A 34 1.70 10.09 10.23
C PHE A 34 0.71 8.92 10.16
N HIS A 35 0.28 8.58 8.95
CA HIS A 35 -0.50 7.37 8.67
C HIS A 35 0.10 6.67 7.45
N ILE A 36 0.59 5.44 7.65
CA ILE A 36 1.10 4.55 6.60
C ILE A 36 0.01 3.57 6.18
N ARG A 37 -0.11 3.34 4.88
CA ARG A 37 -1.02 2.36 4.28
C ARG A 37 -0.29 1.51 3.26
N ILE A 38 -0.28 0.19 3.47
CA ILE A 38 0.04 -0.77 2.40
C ILE A 38 -1.15 -0.83 1.46
N ARG A 39 -0.91 -0.66 0.16
CA ARG A 39 -1.96 -0.64 -0.88
C ARG A 39 -2.12 -2.00 -1.57
N LEU A 40 -1.07 -2.82 -1.51
CA LEU A 40 -1.05 -4.17 -2.07
C LEU A 40 -1.51 -5.20 -1.05
N HIS A 41 -2.13 -6.27 -1.54
CA HIS A 41 -2.54 -7.41 -0.74
C HIS A 41 -2.02 -8.69 -1.40
N PRO A 42 -1.36 -9.59 -0.65
CA PRO A 42 -0.78 -10.81 -1.22
C PRO A 42 -1.83 -11.90 -1.34
N PHE A 43 -2.59 -11.88 -2.44
CA PHE A 43 -3.63 -12.88 -2.72
C PHE A 43 -3.16 -14.05 -3.58
N HIS A 44 -2.03 -13.90 -4.30
CA HIS A 44 -1.55 -14.95 -5.18
C HIS A 44 -0.74 -15.97 -4.38
N VAL A 45 -1.10 -17.24 -4.48
CA VAL A 45 -0.42 -18.34 -3.78
C VAL A 45 0.68 -18.93 -4.66
N LEU A 46 1.92 -18.88 -4.18
CA LEU A 46 3.04 -19.58 -4.78
C LEU A 46 2.99 -21.07 -4.42
N ARG A 47 3.41 -21.92 -5.35
CA ARG A 47 3.50 -23.37 -5.14
C ARG A 47 4.93 -23.86 -5.26
N ILE A 48 5.27 -24.87 -4.48
CA ILE A 48 6.57 -25.55 -4.53
C ILE A 48 6.38 -27.05 -4.71
N ASN A 49 7.11 -27.64 -5.65
CA ASN A 49 7.37 -29.07 -5.69
C ASN A 49 8.65 -29.34 -4.89
N LYS A 50 8.52 -29.78 -3.63
CA LYS A 50 9.66 -29.89 -2.71
C LYS A 50 10.45 -31.17 -3.03
N MET A 51 11.73 -31.00 -3.37
CA MET A 51 12.67 -32.11 -3.53
C MET A 51 13.32 -32.48 -2.20
N LEU A 52 13.52 -33.77 -1.95
CA LEU A 52 14.27 -34.30 -0.82
C LEU A 52 15.77 -34.06 -1.05
N SER A 53 16.45 -33.59 -0.01
CA SER A 53 17.88 -33.25 -0.06
C SER A 53 18.78 -34.25 0.68
N CYS A 54 18.28 -35.46 0.97
CA CYS A 54 19.02 -36.51 1.66
C CYS A 54 19.73 -37.48 0.68
N ALA A 55 20.74 -38.20 1.16
CA ALA A 55 21.36 -39.28 0.42
C ALA A 55 20.34 -40.40 0.14
N GLY A 56 20.28 -40.89 -1.09
CA GLY A 56 19.28 -41.88 -1.52
C GLY A 56 17.88 -41.30 -1.79
N ALA A 57 17.74 -39.97 -1.96
CA ALA A 57 16.46 -39.31 -2.29
C ALA A 57 15.79 -39.87 -3.56
N ASP A 58 16.59 -40.36 -4.51
CA ASP A 58 16.15 -41.01 -5.75
C ASP A 58 15.28 -42.26 -5.48
N ARG A 59 15.49 -42.94 -4.36
CA ARG A 59 14.70 -44.11 -3.96
C ARG A 59 13.34 -43.75 -3.36
N LEU A 60 13.23 -42.54 -2.78
CA LEU A 60 12.07 -42.09 -2.03
C LEU A 60 11.19 -41.12 -2.83
N GLN A 61 11.76 -40.44 -3.82
CA GLN A 61 11.06 -39.44 -4.61
C GLN A 61 11.14 -39.77 -6.10
N THR A 62 10.02 -39.58 -6.79
CA THR A 62 9.87 -39.92 -8.23
C THR A 62 10.23 -38.76 -9.15
N GLY A 63 11.09 -37.85 -8.68
CA GLY A 63 11.50 -36.64 -9.40
C GLY A 63 10.30 -35.76 -9.79
N MET A 64 10.08 -35.63 -11.11
CA MET A 64 9.06 -34.74 -11.69
C MET A 64 7.71 -35.41 -11.98
N ARG A 65 7.55 -36.70 -11.67
CA ARG A 65 6.24 -37.37 -11.80
C ARG A 65 5.27 -36.79 -10.77
N GLY A 66 4.13 -36.26 -11.23
CA GLY A 66 3.14 -35.60 -10.35
C GLY A 66 3.60 -34.25 -9.78
N ALA A 67 4.35 -33.45 -10.55
CA ALA A 67 5.01 -32.22 -10.10
C ALA A 67 4.11 -31.03 -9.70
N PHE A 68 2.79 -31.19 -9.59
CA PHE A 68 1.94 -30.09 -9.13
C PHE A 68 2.24 -29.77 -7.66
N GLY A 69 2.78 -28.57 -7.42
CA GLY A 69 3.30 -28.19 -6.13
C GLY A 69 2.22 -27.92 -5.07
N LYS A 70 2.64 -27.92 -3.81
CA LYS A 70 1.81 -27.50 -2.67
C LYS A 70 1.98 -25.99 -2.41
N PRO A 71 0.98 -25.30 -1.83
CA PRO A 71 1.12 -23.91 -1.40
C PRO A 71 2.35 -23.71 -0.51
N LEU A 72 3.18 -22.69 -0.82
CA LEU A 72 4.36 -22.32 -0.04
C LEU A 72 4.20 -20.97 0.66
N GLY A 73 3.69 -19.98 -0.07
CA GLY A 73 3.62 -18.60 0.41
C GLY A 73 2.71 -17.74 -0.46
N THR A 74 2.54 -16.49 -0.08
CA THR A 74 1.67 -15.55 -0.80
C THR A 74 2.45 -14.35 -1.30
N VAL A 75 2.04 -13.85 -2.47
CA VAL A 75 2.64 -12.69 -3.13
C VAL A 75 1.55 -11.75 -3.65
N ALA A 76 1.89 -10.47 -3.68
CA ALA A 76 1.12 -9.46 -4.40
C ALA A 76 1.68 -9.35 -5.82
N ARG A 77 0.81 -9.48 -6.83
CA ARG A 77 1.15 -9.20 -8.23
C ARG A 77 1.08 -7.69 -8.45
N VAL A 78 2.15 -7.11 -8.99
CA VAL A 78 2.29 -5.65 -9.11
C VAL A 78 2.55 -5.27 -10.56
N ASN A 79 1.79 -4.28 -11.04
CA ASN A 79 1.95 -3.69 -12.36
C ASN A 79 2.86 -2.44 -12.32
N ILE A 80 3.42 -2.10 -13.47
CA ILE A 80 4.15 -0.83 -13.66
C ILE A 80 3.19 0.34 -13.35
N GLY A 81 3.65 1.30 -12.54
CA GLY A 81 2.86 2.44 -12.10
C GLY A 81 1.91 2.15 -10.92
N GLN A 82 1.85 0.92 -10.43
CA GLN A 82 1.00 0.58 -9.30
C GLN A 82 1.61 1.05 -7.96
N THR A 83 0.77 1.66 -7.11
CA THR A 83 1.22 2.15 -5.79
C THR A 83 1.35 0.99 -4.81
N ILE A 84 2.52 0.87 -4.17
CA ILE A 84 2.85 -0.16 -3.18
C ILE A 84 2.48 0.32 -1.78
N LEU A 85 3.07 1.45 -1.36
CA LEU A 85 2.92 2.05 -0.04
C LEU A 85 2.54 3.53 -0.18
N SER A 86 1.65 3.99 0.70
CA SER A 86 1.25 5.40 0.81
C SER A 86 1.45 5.88 2.23
N ILE A 87 2.00 7.09 2.40
CA ILE A 87 2.12 7.76 3.70
C ILE A 87 1.48 9.13 3.56
N ARG A 88 0.65 9.51 4.52
CA ARG A 88 0.20 10.90 4.70
C ARG A 88 0.77 11.45 6.01
N SER A 89 1.27 12.68 5.96
CA SER A 89 1.79 13.43 7.10
C SER A 89 1.58 14.92 6.86
N LYS A 90 1.85 15.74 7.87
CA LYS A 90 1.98 17.19 7.67
C LYS A 90 3.16 17.51 6.74
N PRO A 91 3.13 18.63 6.00
CA PRO A 91 4.21 19.01 5.06
C PRO A 91 5.59 19.12 5.69
N GLN A 92 5.66 19.50 6.98
CA GLN A 92 6.89 19.63 7.76
C GLN A 92 7.71 18.32 7.80
N HIS A 93 7.05 17.16 7.70
CA HIS A 93 7.70 15.84 7.78
C HIS A 93 8.01 15.22 6.42
N GLN A 94 7.91 15.99 5.33
CA GLN A 94 8.10 15.48 3.96
C GLN A 94 9.45 14.77 3.77
N ALA A 95 10.55 15.36 4.24
CA ALA A 95 11.88 14.77 4.12
C ALA A 95 11.99 13.42 4.84
N ALA A 96 11.41 13.31 6.03
CA ALA A 96 11.36 12.06 6.79
C ALA A 96 10.54 10.98 6.07
N CYS A 97 9.40 11.34 5.45
CA CYS A 97 8.59 10.41 4.66
C CYS A 97 9.35 9.87 3.43
N ILE A 98 10.12 10.73 2.74
CA ILE A 98 10.94 10.32 1.59
C ILE A 98 12.02 9.33 2.04
N GLU A 99 12.71 9.63 3.15
CA GLU A 99 13.74 8.75 3.69
C GLU A 99 13.17 7.41 4.20
N ALA A 100 12.00 7.42 4.84
CA ALA A 100 11.29 6.20 5.23
C ALA A 100 11.02 5.29 4.02
N PHE A 101 10.56 5.87 2.91
CA PHE A 101 10.35 5.13 1.67
C PHE A 101 11.67 4.71 1.01
N ARG A 102 12.72 5.51 1.05
CA ARG A 102 14.04 5.10 0.53
C ARG A 102 14.55 3.85 1.27
N ARG A 103 14.34 3.77 2.58
CA ARG A 103 14.69 2.58 3.38
C ARG A 103 13.80 1.38 3.10
N ALA A 104 12.49 1.60 3.00
CA ALA A 104 11.54 0.54 2.66
C ALA A 104 11.76 -0.02 1.25
N LYS A 105 12.22 0.81 0.30
CA LYS A 105 12.57 0.40 -1.07
C LYS A 105 13.60 -0.73 -1.07
N MET A 106 14.56 -0.70 -0.15
CA MET A 106 15.61 -1.73 -0.03
C MET A 106 15.07 -3.10 0.43
N LYS A 107 13.78 -3.23 0.75
CA LYS A 107 13.12 -4.49 1.12
C LYS A 107 12.40 -5.14 -0.05
N PHE A 108 12.29 -4.45 -1.19
CA PHE A 108 11.69 -5.00 -2.39
C PHE A 108 12.76 -5.29 -3.45
N PRO A 109 12.58 -6.35 -4.25
CA PRO A 109 13.31 -6.51 -5.51
C PRO A 109 12.89 -5.42 -6.51
N GLY A 110 13.61 -5.31 -7.63
CA GLY A 110 13.23 -4.41 -8.73
C GLY A 110 13.39 -2.92 -8.44
N ARG A 111 12.69 -2.09 -9.21
CA ARG A 111 12.81 -0.64 -9.18
C ARG A 111 11.53 0.03 -8.69
N GLN A 112 11.61 0.69 -7.55
CA GLN A 112 10.54 1.55 -7.04
C GLN A 112 10.91 3.04 -7.11
N LYS A 113 9.91 3.86 -7.42
CA LYS A 113 9.99 5.32 -7.45
C LYS A 113 9.20 5.93 -6.30
N ILE A 114 9.69 7.05 -5.77
CA ILE A 114 9.05 7.81 -4.72
C ILE A 114 8.45 9.06 -5.35
N PHE A 115 7.14 9.24 -5.20
CA PHE A 115 6.42 10.39 -5.72
C PHE A 115 5.77 11.15 -4.58
N ILE A 116 5.76 12.48 -4.71
CA ILE A 116 4.95 13.37 -3.87
C ILE A 116 3.63 13.58 -4.59
N SER A 117 2.53 13.17 -3.96
CA SER A 117 1.21 13.28 -4.56
C SER A 117 0.70 14.73 -4.54
N LYS A 118 0.02 15.14 -5.62
CA LYS A 118 -0.74 16.40 -5.70
C LYS A 118 -2.11 16.32 -5.00
N LYS A 119 -2.50 15.13 -4.53
CA LYS A 119 -3.79 14.87 -3.87
C LYS A 119 -3.76 15.23 -2.39
N TRP A 120 -4.93 15.51 -1.81
CA TRP A 120 -5.05 15.75 -0.37
C TRP A 120 -5.04 14.42 0.41
N GLY A 121 -3.90 14.08 1.00
CA GLY A 121 -3.74 12.86 1.80
C GLY A 121 -4.04 11.58 1.01
N PHE A 122 -5.02 10.80 1.47
CA PHE A 122 -5.50 9.57 0.81
C PHE A 122 -6.83 9.76 0.05
N THR A 123 -7.25 11.01 -0.15
CA THR A 123 -8.44 11.33 -0.92
C THR A 123 -8.16 11.31 -2.42
N LYS A 124 -9.23 11.32 -3.22
CA LYS A 124 -9.15 11.41 -4.68
C LYS A 124 -9.01 12.85 -5.21
N PHE A 125 -9.19 13.85 -4.35
CA PHE A 125 -9.21 15.27 -4.71
C PHE A 125 -7.80 15.87 -4.73
N SER A 126 -7.55 16.82 -5.64
CA SER A 126 -6.33 17.63 -5.55
C SER A 126 -6.36 18.51 -4.30
N LYS A 127 -5.21 19.06 -3.89
CA LYS A 127 -5.16 19.98 -2.74
C LYS A 127 -6.09 21.19 -2.93
N ALA A 128 -6.03 21.82 -4.10
CA ALA A 128 -6.85 22.98 -4.44
C ALA A 128 -8.35 22.65 -4.47
N ASP A 129 -8.73 21.53 -5.11
CA ASP A 129 -10.15 21.13 -5.18
C ASP A 129 -10.70 20.78 -3.80
N TYR A 130 -9.87 20.20 -2.94
CA TYR A 130 -10.26 19.85 -1.58
C TYR A 130 -10.50 21.09 -0.73
N GLU A 131 -9.63 22.09 -0.80
CA GLU A 131 -9.76 23.35 -0.08
C GLU A 131 -11.00 24.11 -0.53
N LYS A 132 -11.21 24.24 -1.84
CA LYS A 132 -12.41 24.84 -2.41
C LYS A 132 -13.67 24.08 -2.01
N GLY A 133 -13.69 22.76 -2.20
CA GLY A 133 -14.85 21.94 -1.89
C GLY A 133 -15.19 21.90 -0.40
N ARG A 134 -14.21 22.06 0.49
CA ARG A 134 -14.42 22.21 1.92
C ARG A 134 -14.99 23.58 2.29
N ALA A 135 -14.55 24.65 1.62
CA ALA A 135 -15.10 26.00 1.81
C ALA A 135 -16.56 26.08 1.31
N ASP A 136 -16.84 25.46 0.15
CA ASP A 136 -18.16 25.44 -0.47
C ASP A 136 -19.14 24.45 0.22
N GLY A 137 -18.67 23.66 1.20
CA GLY A 137 -19.47 22.61 1.87
C GLY A 137 -19.79 21.38 1.02
N SER A 138 -19.26 21.29 -0.20
CA SER A 138 -19.46 20.16 -1.11
C SER A 138 -18.64 18.92 -0.73
N ILE A 139 -17.57 19.08 0.05
CA ILE A 139 -16.73 17.99 0.56
C ILE A 139 -16.72 18.03 2.09
N LEU A 140 -17.24 16.96 2.69
CA LEU A 140 -17.23 16.76 4.13
C LEU A 140 -16.11 15.81 4.57
N PRO A 141 -15.48 16.06 5.73
CA PRO A 141 -14.55 15.10 6.31
C PRO A 141 -15.31 13.83 6.75
N TYR A 142 -14.78 12.66 6.37
CA TYR A 142 -15.35 11.35 6.75
C TYR A 142 -14.26 10.45 7.31
N GLY A 143 -13.86 10.75 8.56
CA GLY A 143 -12.76 10.07 9.25
C GLY A 143 -11.43 10.20 8.49
N VAL A 144 -10.88 9.07 8.02
CA VAL A 144 -9.65 9.06 7.22
C VAL A 144 -9.86 9.60 5.81
N HIS A 145 -11.08 9.46 5.28
CA HIS A 145 -11.48 9.80 3.93
C HIS A 145 -12.31 11.08 3.90
N ALA A 146 -12.81 11.44 2.72
CA ALA A 146 -13.67 12.59 2.52
C ALA A 146 -14.86 12.16 1.66
N GLN A 147 -16.04 12.66 2.03
CA GLN A 147 -17.28 12.40 1.32
C GLN A 147 -17.64 13.61 0.47
N TYR A 148 -17.87 13.37 -0.82
CA TYR A 148 -18.44 14.37 -1.70
C TYR A 148 -19.97 14.33 -1.58
N ILE A 149 -20.58 15.49 -1.40
CA ILE A 149 -22.02 15.66 -1.42
C ILE A 149 -22.45 15.94 -2.86
N PRO A 150 -23.14 15.00 -3.54
CA PRO A 150 -23.63 15.25 -4.89
C PRO A 150 -24.84 16.20 -4.85
N ASN A 151 -25.03 16.93 -5.94
CA ASN A 151 -26.21 17.77 -6.17
C ASN A 151 -27.45 16.97 -6.60
N HIS A 152 -27.45 15.65 -6.39
CA HIS A 152 -28.50 14.74 -6.83
C HIS A 152 -28.93 13.81 -5.68
N GLY A 153 -30.22 13.46 -5.67
CA GLY A 153 -30.85 12.58 -4.69
C GLY A 153 -31.90 13.28 -3.83
N PRO A 154 -32.54 12.57 -2.89
CA PRO A 154 -33.61 13.12 -2.07
C PRO A 154 -33.14 14.31 -1.22
N LEU A 155 -33.80 15.46 -1.36
CA LEU A 155 -33.45 16.70 -0.64
C LEU A 155 -33.44 16.51 0.88
N ALA A 156 -34.36 15.70 1.42
CA ALA A 156 -34.42 15.41 2.86
C ALA A 156 -33.13 14.72 3.35
N ALA A 157 -32.55 13.81 2.56
CA ALA A 157 -31.30 13.14 2.91
C ALA A 157 -30.10 14.08 2.77
N TRP A 158 -30.12 14.98 1.79
CA TRP A 158 -29.09 16.01 1.61
C TRP A 158 -29.05 16.97 2.82
N LYS A 159 -30.20 17.52 3.23
CA LYS A 159 -30.30 18.44 4.38
C LYS A 159 -29.74 17.81 5.66
N LYS A 160 -30.05 16.53 5.92
CA LYS A 160 -29.53 15.80 7.10
C LYS A 160 -28.00 15.64 7.08
N ARG A 161 -27.40 15.50 5.91
CA ARG A 161 -25.94 15.31 5.75
C ARG A 161 -25.16 16.61 5.88
N VAL A 162 -25.73 17.73 5.44
CA VAL A 162 -25.09 19.06 5.52
C VAL A 162 -25.20 19.64 6.93
N ALA A 163 -26.27 19.33 7.66
CA ALA A 163 -26.49 19.83 9.01
C ALA A 163 -25.72 19.07 10.11
N ALA A 164 -25.12 17.92 9.79
CA ALA A 164 -24.36 17.07 10.71
C ALA A 164 -22.86 17.32 10.58
#